data_AF-A0A9P0PJG4-F1
#
_entry.id   AF-A0A9P0PJG4-F1
#
_cell.length_a   1.000
_cell.length_b   1.000
_cell.length_c   1.000
_cell.angle_alpha   90.00
_cell.angle_beta   90.00
_cell.angle_gamma   90.00
#
_symmetry.space_group_name_H-M   'P 1'
#
loop_
_entity.id
_entity.type
_entity.pdbx_description
1 polymer ?
#
loop_
_entity_poly.entity_id
_entity_poly.type
_entity_poly.pdbx_seq_one_letter_code
_entity_poly.pdbx_strand_id
1 'polypeptide(L)'
;MEVIRRKRKLAAMLIITEIIDDDRDEEIIFRELAESRKEVSAVFQKRMNEGIYNTLIKRHLRDEEEKFQSYFRLTRERFSFVLSLVEEDITTSSYNRVKEPITAAEKLASTLSLVKNHQVCLQSHLSIEKNS
;
A
#
# COMPACT_ATOMS: atom_id res chain seq x y z
N MET A 1 10.77 -11.74 18.29
CA MET A 1 10.37 -11.72 19.72
C MET A 1 8.96 -11.17 19.95
N GLU A 2 8.59 -10.03 19.35
CA GLU A 2 7.28 -9.38 19.61
C GLU A 2 6.06 -10.17 19.11
N VAL A 3 6.18 -10.86 17.97
CA VAL A 3 5.11 -11.73 17.42
C VAL A 3 4.79 -12.91 18.34
N ILE A 4 5.83 -13.55 18.91
CA ILE A 4 5.68 -14.68 19.85
C ILE A 4 5.03 -14.21 21.16
N ARG A 5 5.40 -13.01 21.64
CA ARG A 5 4.79 -12.39 22.82
C ARG A 5 3.30 -12.08 22.60
N ARG A 6 2.92 -11.62 21.41
CA ARG A 6 1.51 -11.38 21.04
C ARG A 6 0.71 -12.68 20.95
N LYS A 7 1.26 -13.72 20.33
CA LYS A 7 0.62 -15.04 20.24
C LYS A 7 0.39 -15.67 21.63
N ARG A 8 1.37 -15.56 22.53
CA ARG A 8 1.25 -16.01 23.93
C ARG A 8 0.21 -15.21 24.71
N LYS A 9 0.14 -13.89 24.51
CA LYS A 9 -0.87 -13.03 25.16
C LYS A 9 -2.29 -13.35 24.67
N LEU A 10 -2.48 -13.59 23.37
CA LEU A 10 -3.75 -14.03 22.78
C LEU A 10 -4.19 -15.40 23.29
N ALA A 11 -3.26 -16.36 23.38
CA ALA A 11 -3.57 -17.69 23.90
C ALA A 11 -3.97 -17.67 25.38
N ALA A 12 -3.24 -16.92 26.22
CA ALA A 12 -3.61 -16.75 27.63
C ALA A 12 -4.99 -16.08 27.79
N MET A 13 -5.33 -15.15 26.90
CA MET A 13 -6.60 -14.44 26.93
C MET A 13 -7.79 -15.31 26.50
N LEU A 14 -7.65 -16.10 25.44
CA LEU A 14 -8.65 -17.11 25.02
C LEU A 14 -8.96 -18.10 26.15
N ILE A 15 -7.92 -18.54 26.87
CA ILE A 15 -8.08 -19.40 28.04
C ILE A 15 -8.84 -18.68 29.16
N ILE A 16 -8.59 -17.40 29.38
CA ILE A 16 -9.30 -16.59 30.39
C ILE A 16 -10.77 -16.37 29.98
N THR A 17 -11.07 -16.17 28.69
CA THR A 17 -12.44 -15.95 28.20
C THR A 17 -13.32 -17.19 28.37
N GLU A 18 -12.75 -18.39 28.22
CA GLU A 18 -13.47 -19.65 28.45
C GLU A 18 -13.68 -19.98 29.95
N ILE A 19 -12.94 -19.31 30.84
CA ILE A 19 -12.99 -19.54 32.30
C ILE A 19 -13.90 -18.52 33.01
N ILE A 20 -14.14 -17.34 32.42
CA ILE A 20 -14.92 -16.27 33.04
C ILE A 20 -16.34 -16.22 32.45
N ASP A 21 -17.33 -16.57 33.27
CA ASP A 21 -18.77 -16.61 32.95
C ASP A 21 -19.52 -15.28 33.28
N ASP A 22 -18.80 -14.18 33.54
CA ASP A 22 -19.41 -12.87 33.91
C ASP A 22 -19.09 -11.81 32.83
N ASP A 23 -20.12 -11.41 32.07
CA ASP A 23 -20.07 -10.47 30.93
C ASP A 23 -19.33 -9.14 31.22
N ARG A 24 -19.17 -8.78 32.49
CA ARG A 24 -18.48 -7.54 32.93
C ARG A 24 -16.97 -7.57 32.74
N ASP A 25 -16.34 -8.73 32.85
CA ASP A 25 -14.88 -8.85 32.71
C ASP A 25 -14.46 -8.90 31.24
N GLU A 26 -15.35 -9.36 30.35
CA GLU A 26 -15.13 -9.38 28.91
C GLU A 26 -14.97 -7.95 28.35
N GLU A 27 -15.80 -7.00 28.81
CA GLU A 27 -15.74 -5.60 28.37
C GLU A 27 -14.41 -4.91 28.74
N ILE A 28 -13.89 -5.20 29.94
CA ILE A 28 -12.61 -4.65 30.42
C ILE A 28 -11.46 -5.18 29.57
N ILE A 29 -11.47 -6.48 29.26
CA ILE A 29 -10.47 -7.13 28.40
C ILE A 29 -10.52 -6.53 26.98
N PHE A 30 -11.70 -6.36 26.40
CA PHE A 30 -11.85 -5.74 25.08
C PHE A 30 -11.32 -4.30 25.05
N ARG A 31 -11.53 -3.54 26.12
CA ARG A 31 -11.03 -2.16 26.25
C ARG A 31 -9.51 -2.11 26.32
N GLU A 32 -8.88 -2.91 27.19
CA GLU A 32 -7.41 -2.98 27.28
C GLU A 32 -6.76 -3.44 25.96
N LEU A 33 -7.41 -4.35 25.22
CA LEU A 33 -6.94 -4.79 23.91
C LEU A 33 -7.06 -3.69 22.86
N ALA A 34 -8.17 -2.95 22.85
CA ALA A 34 -8.40 -1.84 21.92
C ALA A 34 -7.36 -0.74 22.15
N GLU A 35 -7.11 -0.38 23.42
CA GLU A 35 -6.14 0.65 23.81
C GLU A 35 -4.69 0.28 23.45
N SER A 36 -4.36 -1.02 23.41
CA SER A 36 -3.02 -1.48 23.04
C SER A 36 -2.70 -1.40 21.53
N ARG A 37 -3.71 -1.16 20.67
CA ARG A 37 -3.52 -1.09 19.22
C ARG A 37 -3.01 0.28 18.83
N LYS A 38 -1.75 0.36 18.39
CA LYS A 38 -1.20 1.57 17.78
C LYS A 38 -2.06 1.99 16.60
N GLU A 39 -2.53 3.24 16.63
CA GLU A 39 -3.26 3.86 15.55
C GLU A 39 -2.48 3.82 14.23
N VAL A 40 -3.23 3.86 13.13
CA VAL A 40 -2.66 4.00 11.79
C VAL A 40 -2.00 5.37 11.70
N SER A 41 -0.71 5.42 11.34
CA SER A 41 0.01 6.68 11.19
C SER A 41 -0.75 7.66 10.28
N ALA A 42 -0.78 8.94 10.67
CA ALA A 42 -1.45 10.01 9.94
C ALA A 42 -1.02 10.09 8.45
N VAL A 43 0.22 9.71 8.13
CA VAL A 43 0.72 9.66 6.74
C VAL A 43 -0.10 8.68 5.88
N PHE A 44 -0.47 7.52 6.43
CA PHE A 44 -1.27 6.55 5.69
C PHE A 44 -2.74 6.95 5.59
N GLN A 45 -3.25 7.71 6.56
CA GLN A 45 -4.61 8.26 6.50
C GLN A 45 -4.74 9.32 5.39
N LYS A 46 -3.73 10.18 5.24
CA LYS A 46 -3.71 11.25 4.21
C LYS A 46 -3.40 10.75 2.80
N ARG A 47 -2.79 9.57 2.66
CA ARG A 47 -2.38 8.96 1.38
C ARG A 47 -3.50 8.96 0.34
N MET A 48 -4.75 8.71 0.74
CA MET A 48 -5.85 8.70 -0.21
C MET A 48 -6.02 10.06 -0.90
N ASN A 49 -5.84 11.17 -0.20
CA ASN A 49 -6.05 12.51 -0.76
C ASN A 49 -4.78 13.10 -1.38
N GLU A 50 -3.63 12.86 -0.76
CA GLU A 50 -2.35 13.48 -1.12
C GLU A 50 -1.45 12.57 -1.98
N GLY A 51 -1.80 11.29 -2.12
CA GLY A 51 -0.96 10.32 -2.83
C GLY A 51 -0.84 10.63 -4.31
N ILE A 52 0.38 10.56 -4.83
CA ILE A 52 0.76 10.85 -6.23
C ILE A 52 -0.19 10.21 -7.23
N TYR A 53 -0.66 8.99 -6.96
CA TYR A 53 -1.61 8.34 -7.86
C TYR A 53 -2.97 9.05 -7.93
N ASN A 54 -3.53 9.46 -6.79
CA ASN A 54 -4.82 10.13 -6.78
C ASN A 54 -4.70 11.56 -7.35
N THR A 55 -3.61 12.25 -7.05
CA THR A 55 -3.40 13.63 -7.52
C THR A 55 -2.99 13.69 -8.98
N LEU A 56 -2.05 12.87 -9.43
CA LEU A 56 -1.46 12.97 -10.76
C LEU A 56 -2.16 12.04 -11.77
N ILE A 57 -2.38 10.78 -11.40
CA ILE A 57 -2.85 9.76 -12.34
C ILE A 57 -4.36 9.86 -12.53
N LYS A 58 -5.12 9.95 -11.44
CA LYS A 58 -6.59 10.05 -11.52
C LYS A 58 -7.10 11.41 -12.00
N ARG A 59 -6.44 12.52 -11.65
CA ARG A 59 -6.94 13.88 -11.98
C ARG A 59 -6.33 14.52 -13.24
N HIS A 60 -5.10 14.18 -13.61
CA HIS A 60 -4.40 14.92 -14.68
C HIS A 60 -4.00 14.03 -15.87
N LEU A 61 -3.68 12.76 -15.64
CA LEU A 61 -3.22 11.87 -16.71
C LEU A 61 -4.35 11.01 -17.30
N ARG A 62 -5.51 10.91 -16.65
CA ARG A 62 -6.58 10.01 -17.11
C ARG A 62 -7.23 10.50 -18.40
N ASP A 63 -7.38 11.82 -18.57
CA ASP A 63 -8.15 12.40 -19.68
C ASP A 63 -7.28 12.69 -20.91
N GLU A 64 -5.98 12.89 -20.73
CA GLU A 64 -5.03 13.24 -21.79
C GLU A 64 -4.09 12.07 -22.14
N GLU A 65 -4.38 11.35 -23.23
CA GLU A 65 -3.59 10.19 -23.68
C GLU A 65 -2.11 10.55 -23.95
N GLU A 66 -1.82 11.70 -24.57
CA GLU A 66 -0.44 12.12 -24.84
C GLU A 66 0.37 12.32 -23.56
N LYS A 67 -0.24 12.91 -22.53
CA LYS A 67 0.39 13.06 -21.21
C LYS A 67 0.55 11.70 -20.53
N PHE A 68 -0.44 10.82 -20.61
CA PHE A 68 -0.35 9.47 -20.08
C PHE A 68 0.80 8.68 -20.74
N GLN A 69 0.86 8.71 -22.07
CA GLN A 69 1.88 8.01 -22.85
C GLN A 69 3.27 8.59 -22.63
N SER A 70 3.41 9.92 -22.57
CA SER A 70 4.70 10.53 -22.23
C SER A 70 5.14 10.20 -20.81
N TYR A 71 4.19 10.12 -19.85
CA TYR A 71 4.48 9.80 -18.47
C TYR A 71 4.91 8.33 -18.29
N PHE A 72 4.13 7.37 -18.77
CA PHE A 72 4.34 5.93 -18.57
C PHE A 72 5.12 5.24 -19.70
N ARG A 73 5.35 5.91 -20.83
CA ARG A 73 5.85 5.30 -22.10
C ARG A 73 4.96 4.15 -22.60
N LEU A 74 3.69 4.15 -22.19
CA LEU A 74 2.68 3.15 -22.51
C LEU A 74 1.36 3.83 -22.80
N THR A 75 0.57 3.28 -23.72
CA THR A 75 -0.81 3.72 -23.93
C THR A 75 -1.70 3.24 -22.78
N ARG A 76 -2.83 3.92 -22.54
CA ARG A 76 -3.79 3.50 -21.50
C ARG A 76 -4.27 2.07 -21.71
N GLU A 77 -4.52 1.66 -22.95
CA GLU A 77 -4.93 0.29 -23.28
C GLU A 77 -3.88 -0.74 -22.86
N ARG A 78 -2.60 -0.48 -23.15
CA ARG A 78 -1.51 -1.36 -22.76
C ARG A 78 -1.33 -1.39 -21.25
N PHE A 79 -1.48 -0.26 -20.58
CA PHE A 79 -1.46 -0.21 -19.13
C PHE A 79 -2.57 -1.06 -18.52
N SER A 80 -3.80 -0.93 -19.01
CA SER A 80 -4.95 -1.74 -18.55
C SER A 80 -4.76 -3.22 -18.86
N PHE A 81 -4.19 -3.56 -20.02
CA PHE A 81 -3.85 -4.93 -20.36
C PHE A 81 -2.82 -5.51 -19.40
N VAL A 82 -1.70 -4.83 -19.18
CA VAL A 82 -0.69 -5.29 -18.20
C VAL A 82 -1.30 -5.41 -16.81
N LEU A 83 -2.11 -4.43 -16.39
CA LEU A 83 -2.81 -4.48 -15.12
C LEU A 83 -3.66 -5.75 -15.01
N SER A 84 -4.47 -6.07 -16.02
CA SER A 84 -5.31 -7.28 -16.01
C SER A 84 -4.53 -8.59 -15.90
N LEU A 85 -3.25 -8.62 -16.31
CA LEU A 85 -2.40 -9.81 -16.21
C LEU A 85 -1.81 -10.00 -14.81
N VAL A 86 -1.56 -8.92 -14.08
CA VAL A 86 -0.84 -8.95 -12.79
C VAL A 86 -1.70 -8.55 -11.60
N GLU A 87 -2.93 -8.08 -11.84
CA GLU A 87 -3.80 -7.50 -10.83
C GLU A 87 -4.04 -8.46 -9.66
N GLU A 88 -4.29 -9.73 -9.95
CA GLU A 88 -4.50 -10.75 -8.91
C GLU A 88 -3.26 -10.92 -8.01
N ASP A 89 -2.07 -11.00 -8.61
CA ASP A 89 -0.81 -11.20 -7.90
C ASP A 89 -0.40 -10.01 -7.04
N ILE A 90 -0.70 -8.78 -7.51
CA ILE A 90 -0.27 -7.56 -6.84
C ILE A 90 -1.36 -6.95 -5.94
N THR A 91 -2.59 -7.47 -5.97
CA THR A 91 -3.67 -7.04 -5.09
C THR A 91 -3.36 -7.44 -3.65
N THR A 92 -3.70 -6.58 -2.70
CA THR A 92 -3.56 -6.88 -1.28
C THR A 92 -4.88 -6.63 -0.59
N SER A 93 -5.35 -7.61 0.16
CA SER A 93 -6.57 -7.51 0.94
C SER A 93 -6.41 -6.48 2.06
N SER A 94 -7.51 -5.82 2.41
CA SER A 94 -7.55 -4.96 3.60
C SER A 94 -7.41 -5.80 4.87
N TYR A 95 -6.86 -5.19 5.91
CA TYR A 95 -6.75 -5.81 7.23
C TYR A 95 -6.80 -4.75 8.33
N ASN A 96 -6.90 -5.17 9.59
CA ASN A 96 -7.18 -4.30 10.74
C ASN A 96 -6.32 -3.02 10.85
N ARG A 97 -5.07 -3.02 10.36
CA ARG A 97 -4.18 -1.83 10.40
C ARG A 97 -4.17 -1.03 9.09
N VAL A 98 -4.59 -1.62 7.98
CA VAL A 98 -4.65 -0.97 6.68
C VAL A 98 -6.02 -1.30 6.09
N LYS A 99 -6.99 -0.45 6.45
CA LYS A 99 -8.36 -0.56 5.95
C LYS A 99 -8.43 -0.37 4.43
N GLU A 100 -7.56 0.49 3.91
CA GLU A 100 -7.48 0.84 2.48
C GLU A 100 -6.08 0.53 1.94
N PRO A 101 -5.86 -0.70 1.45
CA PRO A 101 -4.58 -1.09 0.85
C PRO A 101 -4.27 -0.29 -0.41
N ILE A 102 -2.99 -0.24 -0.79
CA ILE A 102 -2.55 0.35 -2.06
C ILE A 102 -3.13 -0.51 -3.19
N THR A 103 -3.86 0.13 -4.12
CA THR A 103 -4.51 -0.61 -5.21
C THR A 103 -3.50 -1.22 -6.18
N ALA A 104 -3.89 -2.26 -6.91
CA ALA A 104 -3.02 -2.89 -7.92
C ALA A 104 -2.54 -1.86 -8.96
N ALA A 105 -3.45 -1.02 -9.45
CA ALA A 105 -3.13 0.05 -10.39
C ALA A 105 -2.13 1.08 -9.81
N GLU A 106 -2.27 1.44 -8.53
CA GLU A 106 -1.33 2.32 -7.82
C GLU A 106 0.07 1.75 -7.75
N LYS A 107 0.18 0.46 -7.44
CA LYS A 107 1.46 -0.25 -7.38
C LYS A 107 2.11 -0.30 -8.76
N LEU A 108 1.35 -0.72 -9.77
CA LEU A 108 1.84 -0.80 -11.15
C LEU A 108 2.34 0.55 -11.65
N ALA A 109 1.56 1.62 -11.45
CA ALA A 109 1.93 2.95 -11.89
C ALA A 109 3.18 3.49 -11.17
N SER A 110 3.30 3.23 -9.86
CA SER A 110 4.49 3.62 -9.09
C SER A 110 5.74 2.90 -9.60
N THR A 111 5.65 1.60 -9.88
CA THR A 111 6.75 0.80 -10.42
C THR A 111 7.18 1.28 -11.80
N LEU A 112 6.23 1.53 -12.72
CA LEU A 112 6.54 2.01 -14.07
C LEU A 112 7.21 3.39 -14.06
N SER A 113 6.78 4.28 -13.17
CA SER A 113 7.40 5.59 -12.98
C SER A 113 8.87 5.49 -12.56
N LEU A 114 9.19 4.55 -11.64
CA LEU A 114 10.57 4.29 -11.23
C LEU A 114 11.44 3.74 -12.36
N VAL A 115 10.92 2.79 -13.14
CA VAL A 115 11.67 2.19 -14.27
C VAL A 115 12.06 3.24 -15.30
N LYS A 116 11.15 4.17 -15.63
CA LYS A 116 11.46 5.28 -16.54
C LYS A 116 12.58 6.16 -16.01
N ASN A 117 12.52 6.55 -14.73
CA ASN A 117 13.54 7.40 -14.11
C ASN A 117 14.91 6.72 -14.05
N HIS A 118 14.95 5.39 -13.84
CA HIS A 118 16.19 4.62 -13.83
C HIS A 118 16.86 4.58 -15.21
N GLN A 119 16.07 4.47 -16.28
CA GLN A 119 16.58 4.49 -17.65
C GLN A 119 17.14 5.87 -18.05
N VAL A 120 16.58 6.96 -17.54
CA VAL A 120 17.10 8.33 -17.72
C VAL A 120 18.45 8.48 -17.01
N CYS A 121 18.58 7.94 -15.80
CA CYS A 121 19.82 8.02 -15.03
C CYS A 121 20.99 7.29 -15.73
N LEU A 122 20.73 6.11 -16.30
CA LEU A 122 21.74 5.36 -17.07
C LEU A 122 22.21 6.11 -18.33
N GLN A 123 21.31 6.83 -19.02
CA GLN A 123 21.69 7.62 -20.18
C GLN A 123 22.48 8.89 -19.85
N SER A 124 22.24 9.52 -18.70
CA SER A 124 23.08 10.62 -18.21
C SER A 124 24.49 10.14 -17.83
N HIS A 125 24.64 8.96 -17.24
CA HIS A 125 25.96 8.42 -16.90
C HIS A 125 26.78 8.04 -18.14
N LEU A 126 26.16 7.41 -19.14
CA LEU A 126 26.79 7.06 -20.42
C LEU A 126 27.19 8.29 -21.27
N SER A 127 26.59 9.45 -21.04
CA SER A 127 26.93 10.70 -21.73
C SER A 127 28.09 11.45 -21.08
N ILE A 128 28.35 11.20 -19.79
CA ILE A 128 29.49 11.78 -19.06
C ILE A 128 30.78 11.01 -19.37
N GLU A 129 30.72 9.68 -19.49
CA GLU A 129 31.89 8.85 -19.83
C GLU A 129 32.40 9.01 -21.27
N LYS A 130 31.60 9.57 -22.19
CA LYS A 130 32.03 9.83 -23.58
C LYS A 130 32.72 11.19 -23.77
N ASN A 131 32.75 12.02 -22.73
CA ASN A 131 33.36 13.36 -22.72
C ASN A 131 34.54 13.48 -21.73
N SER A 132 35.09 12.34 -21.27
CA SER A 132 36.40 12.23 -20.58
C SER A 132 37.34 11.40 -21.44
#